data_AF-A0A7Z9F424-F1
#
_entry.id   AF-A0A7Z9F424-F1
#
_cell.length_a   1.000
_cell.length_b   1.000
_cell.length_c   1.000
_cell.angle_alpha   90.00
_cell.angle_beta   90.00
_cell.angle_gamma   90.00
#
_symmetry.space_group_name_H-M   'P 1'
#
loop_
_entity.id
_entity.type
_entity.pdbx_description
1 polymer ?
#
loop_
_entity_poly.entity_id
_entity_poly.type
_entity_poly.pdbx_seq_one_letter_code
_entity_poly.pdbx_strand_id
1 'polypeptide(L)'
;MLEDRQESLSESTTTQGSPRASKALNSQTRCGSTPSVSASKWPAQSVTSIGTRGNFKVVNTESGDDYRSDAVLVATGSRYRRLNVPGEEDLIGAGIHFCATCDGPFYKGEEMLVVGGGNSGFEEGLFLTKFETKVTILEVGDTPRASRVLQEQVEKNPRWKFAQTPPFRSSKARGS
;
A
#
# COMPACT_ATOMS: atom_id res chain seq x y z
N MET A 1 -29.09 -5.97 -60.89
CA MET A 1 -29.18 -7.43 -60.72
C MET A 1 -29.54 -7.65 -59.26
N LEU A 2 -30.84 -7.55 -58.99
CA LEU A 2 -31.76 -8.69 -58.82
C LEU A 2 -31.51 -9.31 -57.44
N GLU A 3 -32.17 -8.85 -56.38
CA GLU A 3 -33.58 -9.07 -55.99
C GLU A 3 -33.91 -10.52 -55.62
N ASP A 4 -34.82 -10.58 -54.65
CA ASP A 4 -35.67 -11.68 -54.18
C ASP A 4 -35.13 -12.51 -53.01
N ARG A 5 -35.89 -12.77 -51.93
CA ARG A 5 -37.24 -12.39 -51.43
C ARG A 5 -37.30 -13.01 -50.02
N GLN A 6 -37.74 -12.29 -48.98
CA GLN A 6 -39.09 -12.34 -48.37
C GLN A 6 -39.66 -13.77 -48.21
N GLU A 7 -40.14 -14.18 -47.03
CA GLU A 7 -41.40 -13.77 -46.37
C GLU A 7 -41.36 -14.33 -44.91
N SER A 8 -41.57 -13.59 -43.81
CA SER A 8 -42.82 -13.00 -43.25
C SER A 8 -43.83 -14.09 -42.79
N LEU A 9 -44.49 -14.10 -41.62
CA LEU A 9 -45.32 -13.15 -40.84
C LEU A 9 -45.54 -13.78 -39.42
N SER A 10 -46.11 -13.17 -38.37
CA SER A 10 -47.21 -12.21 -38.29
C SER A 10 -47.33 -11.52 -36.91
N GLU A 11 -47.73 -10.23 -36.97
CA GLU A 11 -48.77 -9.51 -36.16
C GLU A 11 -48.51 -9.21 -34.66
N SER A 12 -48.19 -7.95 -34.28
CA SER A 12 -49.04 -6.75 -34.11
C SER A 12 -50.07 -6.87 -32.97
N THR A 13 -50.06 -5.98 -31.97
CA THR A 13 -51.02 -4.86 -31.95
C THR A 13 -50.70 -3.78 -30.91
N THR A 14 -51.27 -2.60 -31.19
CA THR A 14 -50.99 -1.24 -30.77
C THR A 14 -51.49 -0.83 -29.37
N THR A 15 -50.71 0.05 -28.76
CA THR A 15 -51.02 1.19 -27.86
C THR A 15 -52.49 1.51 -27.55
N GLN A 16 -52.80 1.76 -26.28
CA GLN A 16 -53.55 2.94 -25.81
C GLN A 16 -53.49 3.07 -24.28
N GLY A 17 -53.05 4.24 -23.79
CA GLY A 17 -53.04 4.60 -22.37
C GLY A 17 -54.33 5.31 -21.93
N SER A 18 -54.58 5.36 -20.62
CA SER A 18 -55.44 6.34 -19.91
C SER A 18 -55.39 6.07 -18.38
N PRO A 19 -55.97 6.88 -17.47
CA PRO A 19 -55.41 8.13 -16.95
C PRO A 19 -55.43 8.18 -15.40
N ARG A 20 -54.82 9.24 -14.82
CA ARG A 20 -55.12 9.81 -13.48
C ARG A 20 -55.10 8.87 -12.26
N ALA A 21 -54.15 9.12 -11.35
CA ALA A 21 -54.45 9.86 -10.11
C ALA A 21 -53.18 9.99 -9.27
N SER A 22 -52.79 11.25 -9.06
CA SER A 22 -51.92 11.70 -7.99
C SER A 22 -52.28 11.02 -6.67
N LYS A 23 -51.39 10.17 -6.15
CA LYS A 23 -51.39 9.78 -4.74
C LYS A 23 -50.04 10.15 -4.14
N ALA A 24 -50.06 11.35 -3.55
CA ALA A 24 -49.38 11.74 -2.34
C ALA A 24 -47.95 11.22 -2.15
N LEU A 25 -47.03 12.11 -2.50
CA LEU A 25 -45.79 12.35 -1.77
C LEU A 25 -46.05 12.39 -0.25
N ASN A 26 -46.00 11.24 0.44
CA ASN A 26 -45.69 11.18 1.88
C ASN A 26 -45.46 9.73 2.34
N SER A 27 -44.30 9.17 2.04
CA SER A 27 -43.67 8.28 3.00
C SER A 27 -42.28 8.82 3.25
N GLN A 28 -42.20 9.64 4.29
CA GLN A 28 -41.01 9.78 5.11
C GLN A 28 -40.55 8.36 5.50
N THR A 29 -39.87 7.68 4.57
CA THR A 29 -38.95 6.61 4.92
C THR A 29 -37.83 7.35 5.63
N ARG A 30 -38.03 7.56 6.93
CA ARG A 30 -36.99 8.02 7.83
C ARG A 30 -35.86 7.03 7.61
N CYS A 31 -34.84 7.47 6.89
CA CYS A 31 -33.52 6.90 7.02
C CYS A 31 -33.27 6.97 8.52
N GLY A 32 -33.28 5.81 9.18
CA GLY A 32 -33.15 5.72 10.63
C GLY A 32 -31.98 6.61 11.01
N SER A 33 -32.22 7.52 11.95
CA SER A 33 -31.25 8.49 12.44
C SER A 33 -29.90 7.80 12.55
N THR A 34 -28.95 8.17 11.69
CA THR A 34 -27.56 7.85 11.95
C THR A 34 -27.29 8.33 13.37
N PRO A 35 -26.84 7.47 14.30
CA PRO A 35 -26.46 7.94 15.61
C PRO A 35 -25.44 9.05 15.36
N SER A 36 -25.77 10.25 15.81
CA SER A 36 -24.86 11.39 15.71
C SER A 36 -23.58 10.97 16.41
N VAL A 37 -22.56 10.60 15.64
CA VAL A 37 -21.25 10.25 16.18
C VAL A 37 -20.70 11.57 16.67
N SER A 38 -20.93 11.85 17.96
CA SER A 38 -20.28 12.95 18.63
C SER A 38 -18.80 12.66 18.54
N ALA A 39 -18.09 13.42 17.69
CA ALA A 39 -16.64 13.39 17.64
C ALA A 39 -16.11 13.95 18.96
N SER A 40 -16.06 13.11 19.98
CA SER A 40 -15.36 13.42 21.22
C SER A 40 -13.86 13.45 20.91
N LYS A 41 -13.20 14.52 21.32
CA LYS A 41 -11.75 14.63 21.23
C LYS A 41 -11.13 13.70 22.27
N TRP A 42 -10.56 12.59 21.82
CA TRP A 42 -9.81 11.69 22.68
C TRP A 42 -8.36 12.12 22.76
N PRO A 43 -7.71 12.04 23.94
CA PRO A 43 -6.27 12.19 24.03
C PRO A 43 -5.58 11.06 23.25
N ALA A 44 -4.38 11.31 22.73
CA ALA A 44 -3.59 10.27 22.10
C ALA A 44 -3.21 9.22 23.15
N GLN A 45 -3.55 7.95 22.89
CA GLN A 45 -3.27 6.82 23.76
C GLN A 45 -2.63 5.69 22.96
N SER A 46 -1.63 5.04 23.55
CA SER A 46 -1.02 3.82 22.99
C SER A 46 -1.98 2.65 23.12
N VAL A 47 -2.25 1.96 22.02
CA VAL A 47 -3.01 0.71 22.01
C VAL A 47 -2.07 -0.46 22.28
N THR A 48 -2.39 -1.28 23.28
CA THR A 48 -1.58 -2.46 23.65
C THR A 48 -2.10 -3.73 23.01
N SER A 49 -3.42 -3.86 22.85
CA SER A 49 -4.02 -5.04 22.26
C SER A 49 -5.42 -4.78 21.71
N ILE A 50 -5.80 -5.58 20.72
CA ILE A 50 -7.13 -5.60 20.13
C ILE A 50 -7.67 -7.01 20.26
N GLY A 51 -8.88 -7.13 20.81
CA GLY A 51 -9.57 -8.40 21.01
C GLY A 51 -11.04 -8.33 20.61
N THR A 52 -11.76 -9.41 20.86
CA THR A 52 -13.22 -9.48 20.69
C THR A 52 -13.84 -9.95 22.00
N ARG A 53 -14.91 -9.29 22.46
CA ARG A 53 -15.70 -9.73 23.61
C ARG A 53 -17.18 -9.71 23.22
N GLY A 54 -17.78 -10.89 23.10
CA GLY A 54 -19.13 -11.03 22.54
C GLY A 54 -19.19 -10.48 21.12
N ASN A 55 -20.14 -9.58 20.87
CA ASN A 55 -20.35 -8.98 19.54
C ASN A 55 -19.47 -7.74 19.28
N PHE A 56 -18.69 -7.28 20.27
CA PHE A 56 -17.88 -6.06 20.15
C PHE A 56 -16.39 -6.36 20.00
N LYS A 57 -15.72 -5.52 19.23
CA LYS A 57 -14.27 -5.39 19.23
C LYS A 57 -13.86 -4.56 20.45
N VAL A 58 -12.80 -4.99 21.12
CA VAL A 58 -12.26 -4.34 22.32
C VAL A 58 -10.83 -3.90 22.06
N VAL A 59 -10.54 -2.63 22.32
CA VAL A 59 -9.20 -2.06 22.21
C VAL A 59 -8.75 -1.69 23.60
N ASN A 60 -7.68 -2.32 24.08
CA ASN A 60 -7.09 -2.01 25.38
C ASN A 60 -5.94 -1.03 25.17
N THR A 61 -5.88 -0.02 26.03
CA THR A 61 -4.85 1.03 25.98
C THR A 61 -3.86 0.91 27.13
N GLU A 62 -2.72 1.57 26.98
CA GLU A 62 -1.67 1.59 28.00
C GLU A 62 -2.11 2.32 29.29
N SER A 63 -3.06 3.27 29.20
CA SER A 63 -3.67 3.93 30.36
C SER A 63 -4.61 3.02 31.15
N GLY A 64 -4.90 1.81 30.67
CA GLY A 64 -5.85 0.88 31.28
C GLY A 64 -7.30 1.09 30.85
N ASP A 65 -7.57 1.97 29.89
CA ASP A 65 -8.91 2.17 29.34
C ASP A 65 -9.25 1.09 28.30
N ASP A 66 -10.49 0.60 28.35
CA ASP A 66 -11.06 -0.38 27.42
C ASP A 66 -12.10 0.29 26.52
N TYR A 67 -11.85 0.29 25.21
CA TYR A 67 -12.76 0.84 24.21
C TYR A 67 -13.52 -0.26 23.49
N ARG A 68 -14.84 -0.11 23.37
CA ARG A 68 -15.70 -1.06 22.64
C ARG A 68 -16.25 -0.45 21.37
N SER A 69 -16.23 -1.21 20.29
CA SER A 69 -16.74 -0.78 18.99
C SER A 69 -17.25 -1.97 18.19
N ASP A 70 -18.13 -1.72 17.22
CA ASP A 70 -18.55 -2.75 16.26
C ASP A 70 -17.44 -3.05 15.24
N ALA A 71 -16.59 -2.05 14.93
CA ALA A 71 -15.50 -2.14 13.98
C ALA A 71 -14.27 -1.35 14.45
N VAL A 72 -13.07 -1.82 14.10
CA VAL A 72 -11.79 -1.17 14.40
C VAL A 72 -11.02 -0.94 13.11
N LEU A 73 -10.58 0.31 12.87
CA LEU A 73 -9.67 0.67 11.80
C LEU A 73 -8.23 0.72 12.32
N VAL A 74 -7.37 -0.17 11.84
CA VAL A 74 -5.94 -0.18 12.20
C VAL A 74 -5.18 0.70 11.23
N ALA A 75 -4.72 1.85 11.71
CA ALA A 75 -3.96 2.85 10.93
C ALA A 75 -2.69 3.32 11.67
N THR A 76 -1.99 2.41 12.33
CA THR A 76 -0.78 2.71 13.15
C THR A 76 0.45 3.12 12.33
N GLY A 77 0.34 3.07 10.99
CA GLY A 77 1.45 3.25 10.07
C GLY A 77 2.46 2.10 10.16
N SER A 78 3.63 2.34 9.58
CA SER A 78 4.79 1.44 9.60
C SER A 78 6.05 2.20 10.02
N ARG A 79 7.16 1.47 10.19
CA ARG A 79 8.48 2.04 10.40
C ARG A 79 9.45 1.33 9.46
N TYR A 80 10.41 2.08 8.93
CA TYR A 80 11.46 1.51 8.10
C TYR A 80 12.45 0.73 8.96
N ARG A 81 12.96 -0.37 8.41
CA ARG A 81 14.03 -1.13 9.06
C ARG A 81 15.35 -0.38 8.87
N ARG A 82 16.02 -0.09 9.98
CA ARG A 82 17.32 0.56 10.03
C ARG A 82 18.43 -0.47 9.83
N LEU A 83 19.53 -0.07 9.20
CA LEU A 83 20.72 -0.92 9.07
C LEU A 83 21.52 -0.96 10.38
N ASN A 84 21.34 0.03 11.25
CA ASN A 84 22.05 0.24 12.51
C ASN A 84 23.57 0.26 12.34
N VAL A 85 24.05 0.90 11.28
CA VAL A 85 25.47 1.06 10.98
C VAL A 85 25.98 2.43 11.41
N PRO A 86 27.28 2.56 11.76
CA PRO A 86 27.86 3.86 12.09
C PRO A 86 27.64 4.89 10.97
N GLY A 87 27.15 6.08 11.33
CA GLY A 87 26.87 7.17 10.38
C GLY A 87 25.50 7.11 9.70
N GLU A 88 24.68 6.07 9.90
CA GLU A 88 23.34 5.99 9.28
C GLU A 88 22.42 7.13 9.71
N GLU A 89 22.45 7.50 11.00
CA GLU A 89 21.57 8.54 11.56
C GLU A 89 21.89 9.93 11.01
N ASP A 90 23.17 10.23 10.87
CA ASP A 90 23.66 11.54 10.40
C ASP A 90 23.38 11.76 8.90
N LEU A 91 23.21 10.67 8.15
CA LEU A 91 23.01 10.69 6.69
C LEU A 91 21.55 10.53 6.25
N ILE A 92 20.60 10.33 7.18
CA ILE A 92 19.18 10.28 6.83
C ILE A 92 18.77 11.61 6.20
N GLY A 93 18.14 11.56 5.02
CA GLY A 93 17.66 12.76 4.32
C GLY A 93 18.77 13.54 3.60
N ALA A 94 20.04 13.31 3.91
CA ALA A 94 21.19 13.90 3.22
C ALA A 94 21.87 12.92 2.23
N GLY A 95 21.45 11.66 2.20
CA GLY A 95 21.98 10.63 1.30
C GLY A 95 21.41 9.23 1.53
N ILE A 96 20.86 8.96 2.72
CA ILE A 96 20.13 7.74 3.03
C ILE A 96 18.64 8.02 3.03
N HIS A 97 17.92 7.28 2.20
CA HIS A 97 16.48 7.40 1.98
C HIS A 97 15.82 6.03 2.07
N PHE A 98 14.52 6.03 2.36
CA PHE A 98 13.73 4.81 2.57
C PHE A 98 12.60 4.64 1.55
N CYS A 99 12.49 5.56 0.60
CA CYS A 99 11.42 5.59 -0.39
C CYS A 99 11.97 6.06 -1.74
N ALA A 100 12.26 5.13 -2.65
CA ALA A 100 12.75 5.47 -3.98
C ALA A 100 11.80 6.40 -4.77
N THR A 101 10.50 6.27 -4.57
CA THR A 101 9.49 7.10 -5.25
C THR A 101 9.43 8.53 -4.74
N CYS A 102 9.75 8.72 -3.46
CA CYS A 102 9.78 10.02 -2.81
C CYS A 102 11.04 10.80 -3.19
N ASP A 103 12.20 10.11 -3.14
CA ASP A 103 13.51 10.77 -3.15
C ASP A 103 14.30 10.58 -4.46
N GLY A 104 13.99 9.54 -5.24
CA GLY A 104 14.70 9.21 -6.47
C GLY A 104 14.86 10.37 -7.47
N PRO A 105 13.83 11.20 -7.72
CA PRO A 105 13.95 12.31 -8.66
C PRO A 105 15.03 13.36 -8.33
N PHE A 106 15.45 13.48 -7.07
CA PHE A 106 16.43 14.48 -6.65
C PHE A 106 17.88 14.14 -7.03
N TYR A 107 18.14 12.87 -7.36
CA TYR A 107 19.48 12.33 -7.57
C TYR A 107 19.74 11.98 -9.04
N LYS A 108 18.95 12.54 -9.95
CA LYS A 108 19.01 12.21 -11.37
C LYS A 108 20.43 12.32 -11.94
N GLY A 109 20.91 11.22 -12.49
CA GLY A 109 22.23 11.11 -13.11
C GLY A 109 23.34 10.65 -12.16
N GLU A 110 23.04 10.42 -10.89
CA GLU A 110 23.98 9.88 -9.93
C GLU A 110 24.07 8.34 -10.05
N GLU A 111 24.90 7.75 -9.18
CA GLU A 111 24.88 6.31 -8.92
C GLU A 111 24.19 6.04 -7.58
N MET A 112 23.30 5.05 -7.55
CA MET A 112 22.54 4.70 -6.35
C MET A 112 22.82 3.29 -5.85
N LEU A 113 22.76 3.13 -4.53
CA LEU A 113 22.82 1.87 -3.83
C LEU A 113 21.49 1.59 -3.12
N VAL A 114 20.88 0.46 -3.45
CA VAL A 114 19.68 -0.05 -2.77
C VAL A 114 20.10 -1.19 -1.85
N VAL A 115 19.76 -1.10 -0.57
CA VAL A 115 20.09 -2.14 0.41
C VAL A 115 18.85 -2.99 0.69
N GLY A 116 18.96 -4.28 0.39
CA GLY A 116 17.91 -5.29 0.55
C GLY A 116 17.55 -5.97 -0.78
N GLY A 117 17.70 -7.29 -0.82
CA GLY A 117 17.43 -8.15 -1.97
C GLY A 117 16.04 -8.81 -1.97
N GLY A 118 15.08 -8.23 -1.23
CA GLY A 118 13.66 -8.64 -1.28
C GLY A 118 12.90 -7.95 -2.43
N ASN A 119 11.59 -8.24 -2.54
CA ASN A 119 10.74 -7.63 -3.58
C ASN A 119 10.80 -6.10 -3.55
N SER A 120 10.66 -5.47 -2.38
CA SER A 120 10.69 -4.01 -2.25
C SER A 120 11.98 -3.40 -2.79
N GLY A 121 13.14 -3.98 -2.47
CA GLY A 121 14.42 -3.47 -2.99
C GLY A 121 14.57 -3.65 -4.51
N PHE A 122 14.07 -4.74 -5.07
CA PHE A 122 14.08 -4.95 -6.52
C PHE A 122 13.11 -4.02 -7.25
N GLU A 123 11.89 -3.86 -6.75
CA GLU A 123 10.87 -2.97 -7.32
C GLU A 123 11.32 -1.50 -7.27
N GLU A 124 11.83 -1.06 -6.12
CA GLU A 124 12.36 0.29 -5.94
C GLU A 124 13.64 0.50 -6.77
N GLY A 125 14.54 -0.48 -6.81
CA GLY A 125 15.73 -0.42 -7.65
C GLY A 125 15.38 -0.28 -9.14
N LEU A 126 14.43 -1.06 -9.64
CA LEU A 126 13.92 -0.94 -11.01
C LEU A 126 13.35 0.46 -11.27
N PHE A 127 12.60 1.01 -10.31
CA PHE A 127 12.07 2.38 -10.42
C PHE A 127 13.19 3.42 -10.55
N LEU A 128 14.23 3.33 -9.72
CA LEU A 128 15.37 4.25 -9.73
C LEU A 128 16.14 4.24 -11.05
N THR A 129 16.17 3.10 -11.76
CA THR A 129 16.84 3.03 -13.08
C THR A 129 16.28 4.02 -14.11
N LYS A 130 15.09 4.61 -13.88
CA LYS A 130 14.54 5.68 -14.73
C LYS A 130 15.30 7.00 -14.62
N PHE A 131 15.93 7.27 -13.48
CA PHE A 131 16.57 8.54 -13.16
C PHE A 131 18.10 8.43 -13.15
N GLU A 132 18.63 7.24 -12.85
CA GLU A 132 20.04 7.04 -12.57
C GLU A 132 20.87 6.52 -13.75
N THR A 133 22.18 6.73 -13.64
CA THR A 133 23.16 6.11 -14.54
C THR A 133 23.38 4.65 -14.19
N LYS A 134 23.42 4.32 -12.89
CA LYS A 134 23.67 2.97 -12.39
C LYS A 134 23.02 2.74 -11.03
N VAL A 135 22.34 1.60 -10.88
CA VAL A 135 21.72 1.16 -9.62
C VAL A 135 22.32 -0.17 -9.19
N THR A 136 22.86 -0.20 -7.97
CA THR A 136 23.42 -1.41 -7.36
C THR A 136 22.48 -1.90 -6.26
N ILE A 137 22.08 -3.18 -6.29
CA ILE A 137 21.33 -3.80 -5.19
C ILE A 137 22.29 -4.62 -4.34
N LEU A 138 22.32 -4.32 -3.05
CA LEU A 138 23.12 -4.99 -2.05
C LEU A 138 22.25 -5.90 -1.18
N GLU A 139 22.48 -7.21 -1.19
CA GLU A 139 21.82 -8.14 -0.26
C GLU A 139 22.79 -8.64 0.82
N VAL A 140 22.26 -8.77 2.04
CA VAL A 140 22.95 -9.39 3.17
C VAL A 140 22.59 -10.89 3.16
N GLY A 141 23.26 -11.63 2.28
CA GLY A 141 23.02 -13.05 2.07
C GLY A 141 23.58 -13.52 0.72
N ASP A 142 23.57 -14.83 0.50
CA ASP A 142 24.14 -15.42 -0.72
C ASP A 142 23.21 -15.26 -1.93
N THR A 143 21.89 -15.22 -1.71
CA THR A 143 20.91 -15.16 -2.81
C THR A 143 19.84 -14.10 -2.57
N PRO A 144 19.37 -13.42 -3.64
CA PRO A 144 18.24 -12.50 -3.54
C PRO A 144 16.96 -13.26 -3.18
N ARG A 145 16.16 -12.68 -2.29
CA ARG A 145 14.86 -13.20 -1.83
C ARG A 145 13.67 -12.69 -2.67
N ALA A 146 13.93 -11.79 -3.61
CA ALA A 146 12.91 -11.26 -4.51
C ALA A 146 12.31 -12.36 -5.40
N SER A 147 11.10 -12.13 -5.91
CA SER A 147 10.45 -13.04 -6.83
C SER A 147 11.26 -13.21 -8.12
N ARG A 148 11.19 -14.41 -8.72
CA ARG A 148 11.96 -14.73 -9.93
C ARG A 148 11.68 -13.77 -11.10
N VAL A 149 10.44 -13.30 -11.21
CA VAL A 149 10.05 -12.32 -12.25
C VAL A 149 10.81 -11.01 -12.08
N LEU A 150 10.95 -10.51 -10.85
CA LEU A 150 11.71 -9.30 -10.56
C LEU A 150 13.21 -9.50 -10.82
N GLN A 151 13.74 -10.66 -10.44
CA GLN A 151 15.14 -11.00 -10.73
C GLN A 151 15.42 -10.98 -12.24
N GLU A 152 14.58 -11.65 -13.03
CA GLU A 152 14.71 -11.68 -14.50
C GLU A 152 14.54 -10.29 -15.14
N GLN A 153 13.66 -9.43 -14.61
CA GLN A 153 13.50 -8.05 -15.10
C GLN A 153 14.74 -7.20 -14.83
N VAL A 154 15.33 -7.38 -13.66
CA VAL A 154 16.54 -6.69 -13.24
C VAL A 154 17.75 -7.16 -14.04
N GLU A 155 17.90 -8.46 -14.28
CA GLU A 155 18.98 -9.04 -15.11
C GLU A 155 18.95 -8.54 -16.56
N LYS A 156 17.77 -8.27 -17.12
CA LYS A 156 17.62 -7.73 -18.48
C LYS A 156 18.05 -6.26 -18.59
N ASN A 157 18.20 -5.55 -17.47
CA ASN A 157 18.53 -4.13 -17.47
C ASN A 157 20.05 -3.92 -17.36
N PRO A 158 20.72 -3.34 -18.38
CA PRO A 158 22.17 -3.18 -18.38
C PRO A 158 22.68 -2.14 -17.36
N ARG A 159 21.79 -1.31 -16.81
CA ARG A 159 22.12 -0.31 -15.77
C ARG A 159 22.16 -0.87 -14.36
N TRP A 160 22.11 -2.20 -14.24
CA TRP A 160 22.03 -2.90 -12.99
C TRP A 160 23.32 -3.67 -12.65
N LYS A 161 23.63 -3.69 -11.35
CA LYS A 161 24.65 -4.57 -10.77
C LYS A 161 24.12 -5.21 -9.49
N PHE A 162 24.16 -6.54 -9.41
CA PHE A 162 24.03 -7.24 -8.13
C PHE A 162 25.35 -7.19 -7.38
N ALA A 163 25.30 -6.85 -6.09
CA ALA A 163 26.44 -6.98 -5.20
C ALA A 163 26.02 -7.80 -3.97
N GLN A 164 26.85 -8.78 -3.62
CA GLN A 164 26.77 -9.45 -2.33
C GLN A 164 27.68 -8.71 -1.36
N THR A 165 27.20 -8.47 -0.14
CA THR A 165 28.10 -8.00 0.91
C THR A 165 28.84 -9.19 1.49
N PRO A 166 30.18 -9.16 1.65
CA PRO A 166 30.82 -10.06 2.61
C PRO A 166 30.21 -9.84 4.00
N PRO A 167 30.14 -10.85 4.88
CA PRO A 167 29.51 -10.71 6.19
C PRO A 167 30.09 -9.50 6.95
N PHE A 168 29.25 -8.47 7.16
CA PHE A 168 29.66 -7.26 7.86
C PHE A 168 29.88 -7.58 9.34
N ARG A 169 31.14 -7.68 9.75
CA ARG A 169 31.50 -7.89 11.16
C ARG A 169 31.66 -6.52 11.81
N SER A 170 30.58 -6.06 12.46
CA SER A 170 30.63 -4.90 13.35
C SER A 170 31.81 -5.07 14.34
N SER A 171 32.70 -4.09 14.39
CA SER A 171 33.85 -4.09 15.30
C SER A 171 33.46 -3.89 16.77
N LYS A 172 32.19 -3.68 17.09
CA LYS A 172 31.67 -3.48 18.46
C LYS A 172 31.29 -4.80 19.18
N ALA A 173 32.18 -5.78 19.16
CA ALA A 173 32.05 -7.01 19.97
C ALA A 173 33.38 -7.47 20.60
N ARG A 174 34.24 -6.53 20.98
CA ARG A 174 35.33 -6.77 21.94
C ARG A 174 35.24 -5.71 23.04
N GLY A 175 34.28 -5.90 23.94
CA GLY A 175 34.31 -5.29 25.26
C GLY A 175 35.30 -6.06 26.12
N SER A 176 36.30 -5.34 26.62
CA SER A 176 37.20 -5.69 27.72
C SER A 176 36.46 -5.84 29.04
#